data_AF-A0A166LBM6-F1
#
_entry.id   AF-A0A166LBM6-F1
#
_cell.length_a   1.000
_cell.length_b   1.000
_cell.length_c   1.000
_cell.angle_alpha   90.00
_cell.angle_beta   90.00
_cell.angle_gamma   90.00
#
_symmetry.space_group_name_H-M   'P 1'
#
loop_
_entity.id
_entity.type
_entity.pdbx_description
1 polymer ?
#
loop_
_entity_poly.entity_id
_entity_poly.type
_entity_poly.pdbx_seq_one_letter_code
_entity_poly.pdbx_strand_id
1 'polypeptide(L)'
;MALTVAQGEMLSLIVEGILYGFSLFMYGVTLWVLLHQRRLDGVPWIIFIAATLLFILSTIRIGVDSHRVYFGFLLAENTDLYFGDTTKETFKNIIYLLQTLLGDGILIYRCLVMWRDVRVIILPCILWCSVAVTGIHTVWSVAQPLTNSITVFVNAAHWILSFYVLTLVLNAVTTGLLAFKIWQLNSMVAPYRNGAQSLIPIAIILLECGMLYTCSVLIIIITYALRSNSLYVMLNITGQIIPITFYLIIIRAGHARISSEVSWSLSVPVTTFQATPGRSRQDDTTLGRDSFSSVAHRLDAIEAQDVALQKIDPER
;
A
#
# COMPACT_ATOMS: atom_id res chain seq x y z
N MET A 1 5.31 -0.14 39.40
CA MET A 1 4.31 -1.22 39.46
C MET A 1 4.37 -1.96 38.13
N ALA A 2 4.91 -3.18 38.11
CA ALA A 2 4.96 -3.98 36.88
C ALA A 2 3.55 -4.49 36.57
N LEU A 3 3.08 -4.37 35.32
CA LEU A 3 1.84 -5.01 34.90
C LEU A 3 1.99 -6.53 35.05
N THR A 4 1.01 -7.15 35.73
CA THR A 4 0.86 -8.61 35.67
C THR A 4 0.54 -9.04 34.23
N VAL A 5 0.95 -10.24 33.84
CA VAL A 5 0.76 -10.75 32.46
C VAL A 5 -0.71 -10.69 32.06
N ALA A 6 -1.61 -11.10 32.97
CA ALA A 6 -3.05 -11.04 32.79
C ALA A 6 -3.59 -9.61 32.53
N GLN A 7 -3.16 -8.62 33.32
CA GLN A 7 -3.56 -7.22 33.11
C GLN A 7 -3.04 -6.66 31.77
N GLY A 8 -1.82 -7.06 31.38
CA GLY A 8 -1.23 -6.67 30.09
C GLY A 8 -2.02 -7.24 28.91
N GLU A 9 -2.43 -8.50 28.98
CA GLU A 9 -3.23 -9.16 27.94
C GLU A 9 -4.65 -8.57 27.82
N MET A 10 -5.29 -8.19 28.93
CA MET A 10 -6.60 -7.51 28.83
C MET A 10 -6.47 -6.12 28.22
N LEU A 11 -5.46 -5.34 28.63
CA LEU A 11 -5.23 -4.01 28.09
C LEU A 11 -4.88 -4.09 26.59
N SER A 12 -4.06 -5.05 26.20
CA SER A 12 -3.69 -5.26 24.80
C SER A 12 -4.91 -5.58 23.94
N LEU A 13 -5.82 -6.45 24.41
CA LEU A 13 -7.03 -6.83 23.68
C LEU A 13 -7.97 -5.63 23.48
N ILE A 14 -8.14 -4.77 24.50
CA ILE A 14 -8.99 -3.58 24.39
C ILE A 14 -8.41 -2.61 23.35
N VAL A 15 -7.11 -2.32 23.42
CA VAL A 15 -6.44 -1.42 22.48
C VAL A 15 -6.47 -2.01 21.06
N GLU A 16 -6.22 -3.31 20.93
CA GLU A 16 -6.28 -4.04 19.67
C GLU A 16 -7.69 -4.00 19.06
N GLY A 17 -8.75 -4.14 19.86
CA GLY A 17 -10.13 -4.04 19.40
C GLY A 17 -10.47 -2.64 18.86
N ILE A 18 -10.01 -1.58 19.52
CA ILE A 18 -10.19 -0.20 19.04
C ILE A 18 -9.47 0.00 17.71
N LEU A 19 -8.22 -0.45 17.61
CA LEU A 19 -7.42 -0.37 16.39
C LEU A 19 -8.03 -1.21 15.26
N TYR A 20 -8.60 -2.38 15.56
CA TYR A 20 -9.30 -3.21 14.59
C TYR A 20 -10.55 -2.52 14.05
N GLY A 21 -11.36 -1.87 14.90
CA GLY A 21 -12.50 -1.08 14.44
C GLY A 21 -12.09 0.05 13.48
N PHE A 22 -10.98 0.73 13.78
CA PHE A 22 -10.41 1.73 12.86
C PHE A 22 -9.89 1.11 11.56
N SER A 23 -9.23 -0.04 11.65
CA SER A 23 -8.76 -0.83 10.49
C SER A 23 -9.91 -1.25 9.57
N LEU A 24 -11.05 -1.68 10.14
CA LEU A 24 -12.27 -2.03 9.40
C LEU A 24 -12.83 -0.81 8.65
N PHE A 25 -12.92 0.34 9.32
CA PHE A 25 -13.35 1.59 8.69
C PHE A 25 -12.43 1.96 7.52
N MET A 26 -11.11 1.92 7.73
CA MET A 26 -10.11 2.20 6.70
C MET A 26 -10.17 1.21 5.54
N TYR A 27 -10.43 -0.08 5.79
CA TYR A 27 -10.63 -1.08 4.75
C TYR A 27 -11.86 -0.76 3.90
N GLY A 28 -12.97 -0.34 4.51
CA GLY A 28 -14.17 0.11 3.78
C GLY A 28 -13.89 1.29 2.85
N VAL A 29 -13.17 2.31 3.33
CA VAL A 29 -12.74 3.45 2.49
C VAL A 29 -11.79 3.00 1.38
N THR A 30 -10.86 2.09 1.70
CA THR A 30 -9.91 1.54 0.73
C THR A 30 -10.63 0.78 -0.39
N LEU A 31 -11.63 -0.05 -0.06
CA LEU A 31 -12.46 -0.73 -1.04
C LEU A 31 -13.25 0.26 -1.91
N TRP A 32 -13.84 1.29 -1.30
CA TRP A 32 -14.54 2.34 -2.03
C TRP A 32 -13.63 3.01 -3.05
N VAL A 33 -12.43 3.43 -2.64
CA VAL A 33 -11.43 4.05 -3.52
C VAL A 33 -11.01 3.09 -4.63
N LEU A 34 -10.73 1.82 -4.31
CA LEU A 34 -10.31 0.83 -5.31
C LEU A 34 -11.40 0.50 -6.34
N LEU A 35 -12.65 0.38 -5.88
CA LEU A 35 -13.78 0.09 -6.76
C LEU A 35 -14.12 1.28 -7.66
N HIS A 36 -14.02 2.51 -7.13
CA HIS A 36 -14.23 3.72 -7.91
C HIS A 36 -13.15 3.89 -8.98
N GLN A 37 -11.89 3.59 -8.65
CA GLN A 37 -10.75 3.69 -9.57
C GLN A 37 -10.70 2.58 -10.61
N ARG A 38 -11.36 1.45 -10.37
CA ARG A 38 -11.47 0.37 -11.35
C ARG A 38 -12.17 0.80 -12.64
N ARG A 39 -12.96 1.88 -12.59
CA ARG A 39 -13.63 2.49 -13.74
C ARG A 39 -12.74 3.44 -14.57
N LEU A 40 -11.56 3.81 -14.06
CA LEU A 40 -10.70 4.89 -14.58
C LEU A 40 -9.29 4.40 -14.98
N ASP A 41 -9.14 3.14 -15.38
CA ASP A 41 -7.87 2.48 -15.77
C ASP A 41 -6.93 2.00 -14.64
N GLY A 42 -6.81 0.67 -14.54
CA GLY A 42 -5.51 0.04 -14.30
C GLY A 42 -5.00 -0.12 -12.87
N VAL A 43 -5.83 -0.14 -11.82
CA VAL A 43 -5.34 -0.60 -10.50
C VAL A 43 -4.93 -2.07 -10.60
N PRO A 44 -3.67 -2.44 -10.30
CA PRO A 44 -3.23 -3.82 -10.38
C PRO A 44 -4.02 -4.65 -9.35
N TRP A 45 -4.67 -5.71 -9.81
CA TRP A 45 -5.43 -6.67 -9.00
C TRP A 45 -4.66 -7.16 -7.76
N ILE A 46 -3.32 -7.15 -7.83
CA ILE A 46 -2.38 -7.44 -6.76
C ILE A 46 -2.64 -6.57 -5.52
N ILE A 47 -2.87 -5.26 -5.65
CA ILE A 47 -3.08 -4.37 -4.49
C ILE A 47 -4.42 -4.67 -3.81
N PHE A 48 -5.45 -4.99 -4.58
CA PHE A 48 -6.76 -5.38 -4.06
C PHE A 48 -6.67 -6.69 -3.25
N ILE A 49 -5.97 -7.68 -3.80
CA ILE A 49 -5.75 -8.95 -3.11
C ILE A 49 -4.93 -8.75 -1.85
N ALA A 50 -3.85 -7.97 -1.92
CA ALA A 50 -3.03 -7.67 -0.77
C ALA A 50 -3.85 -6.99 0.36
N ALA A 51 -4.72 -6.03 0.02
CA ALA A 51 -5.60 -5.36 0.98
C ALA A 51 -6.57 -6.32 1.66
N THR A 52 -7.18 -7.20 0.86
CA THR A 52 -8.14 -8.19 1.35
C THR A 52 -7.45 -9.26 2.19
N LEU A 53 -6.25 -9.70 1.79
CA LEU A 53 -5.46 -10.67 2.53
C LEU A 53 -4.99 -10.12 3.89
N LEU A 54 -4.52 -8.87 3.92
CA LEU A 54 -4.16 -8.18 5.18
C LEU A 54 -5.38 -8.00 6.09
N PHE A 55 -6.56 -7.74 5.54
CA PHE A 55 -7.81 -7.63 6.30
C PHE A 55 -8.19 -8.99 6.94
N ILE A 56 -8.14 -10.06 6.15
CA ILE A 56 -8.42 -11.41 6.62
C ILE A 56 -7.43 -11.81 7.72
N LEU A 57 -6.13 -11.54 7.54
CA LEU A 57 -5.11 -11.84 8.54
C LEU A 57 -5.31 -11.03 9.84
N SER A 58 -5.64 -9.74 9.74
CA SER A 58 -5.98 -8.91 10.90
C SER A 58 -7.21 -9.43 11.65
N THR A 59 -8.23 -9.93 10.93
CA THR A 59 -9.44 -10.51 11.51
C THR A 59 -9.17 -11.87 12.18
N ILE A 60 -8.36 -12.73 11.55
CA ILE A 60 -7.94 -13.99 12.15
C ILE A 60 -7.14 -13.72 13.43
N ARG A 61 -6.24 -12.74 13.41
CA ARG A 61 -5.42 -12.38 14.55
C ARG A 61 -6.25 -11.99 15.77
N ILE A 62 -7.17 -11.04 15.62
CA ILE A 62 -8.03 -10.63 16.75
C ILE A 62 -8.92 -11.78 17.25
N GLY A 63 -9.34 -12.68 16.36
CA GLY A 63 -10.05 -13.90 16.73
C GLY A 63 -9.21 -14.85 17.58
N VAL A 64 -7.94 -15.07 17.20
CA VAL A 64 -6.98 -15.88 17.96
C VAL A 64 -6.67 -15.24 19.32
N ASP A 65 -6.47 -13.92 19.36
CA ASP A 65 -6.19 -13.19 20.60
C ASP A 65 -7.40 -13.22 21.55
N SER A 66 -8.61 -13.05 21.03
CA SER A 66 -9.86 -13.18 21.80
C SER A 66 -10.05 -14.60 22.34
N HIS A 67 -9.79 -15.62 21.53
CA HIS A 67 -9.86 -17.02 21.95
C HIS A 67 -8.84 -17.33 23.06
N ARG A 68 -7.61 -16.82 22.93
CA ARG A 68 -6.53 -17.02 23.92
C ARG A 68 -6.87 -16.36 25.25
N VAL A 69 -7.38 -15.13 25.24
CA VAL A 69 -7.84 -14.43 26.45
C VAL A 69 -9.02 -15.17 27.07
N TYR A 70 -10.02 -15.57 26.27
CA TYR A 70 -11.18 -16.31 26.76
C TYR A 70 -10.77 -17.62 27.47
N PHE A 71 -9.97 -18.48 26.83
CA PHE A 71 -9.52 -19.73 27.44
C PHE A 71 -8.54 -19.53 28.61
N GLY A 72 -7.65 -18.55 28.52
CA GLY A 72 -6.66 -18.24 29.56
C GLY A 72 -7.27 -17.69 30.85
N PHE A 73 -8.41 -17.00 30.76
CA PHE A 73 -9.12 -16.47 31.94
C PHE A 73 -10.24 -17.36 32.46
N LEU A 74 -10.96 -18.09 31.60
CA LEU A 74 -12.16 -18.84 32.01
C LEU A 74 -11.94 -20.33 32.26
N LEU A 75 -10.93 -20.95 31.62
CA LEU A 75 -10.75 -22.41 31.68
C LEU A 75 -9.46 -22.87 32.38
N ALA A 76 -8.52 -21.96 32.64
CA ALA A 76 -7.24 -22.31 33.25
C ALA A 76 -7.34 -22.27 34.78
N GLU A 77 -7.20 -23.43 35.42
CA GLU A 77 -7.11 -23.57 36.88
C GLU A 77 -5.82 -22.95 37.46
N ASN A 78 -4.78 -22.80 36.62
CA ASN A 78 -3.54 -22.07 36.90
C ASN A 78 -3.16 -21.18 35.70
N THR A 79 -3.48 -19.89 35.79
CA THR A 79 -3.25 -18.87 34.76
C THR A 79 -1.79 -18.83 34.28
N ASP A 80 -0.83 -18.99 35.18
CA ASP A 80 0.60 -18.87 34.88
C ASP A 80 1.19 -20.04 34.06
N LEU A 81 0.65 -21.26 34.21
CA LEU A 81 1.07 -22.43 33.44
C LEU A 81 0.47 -22.44 32.03
N TYR A 82 -0.72 -21.88 31.85
CA TYR A 82 -1.38 -21.79 30.55
C TYR A 82 -0.74 -20.74 29.64
N PHE A 83 -0.32 -19.59 30.21
CA PHE A 83 0.46 -18.57 29.49
C PHE A 83 1.94 -18.97 29.29
N GLY A 84 2.42 -19.99 30.01
CA GLY A 84 3.77 -20.55 29.85
C GLY A 84 3.89 -21.65 28.78
N ASP A 85 2.77 -22.11 28.21
CA ASP A 85 2.76 -23.21 27.24
C ASP A 85 3.06 -22.69 25.82
N THR A 86 4.36 -22.62 25.52
CA THR A 86 4.97 -22.03 24.32
C THR A 86 4.44 -22.59 22.99
N THR A 87 3.88 -23.80 22.99
CA THR A 87 3.36 -24.48 21.78
C THR A 87 2.11 -23.81 21.21
N LYS A 88 1.35 -23.05 22.01
CA LYS A 88 0.15 -22.32 21.56
C LYS A 88 0.48 -20.94 20.96
N GLU A 89 1.64 -20.38 21.29
CA GLU A 89 2.14 -19.12 20.70
C GLU A 89 2.61 -19.30 19.25
N THR A 90 2.92 -20.54 18.83
CA THR A 90 3.44 -20.83 17.49
C THR A 90 2.48 -20.39 16.39
N PHE A 91 1.17 -20.62 16.53
CA PHE A 91 0.18 -20.22 15.52
C PHE A 91 0.06 -18.69 15.38
N LYS A 92 0.05 -17.98 16.52
CA LYS A 92 0.04 -16.51 16.55
C LYS A 92 1.31 -15.92 15.92
N ASN A 93 2.47 -16.51 16.20
CA ASN A 93 3.74 -16.10 15.62
C ASN A 93 3.80 -16.34 14.11
N ILE A 94 3.21 -17.43 13.59
CA ILE A 94 3.10 -17.69 12.15
C ILE A 94 2.22 -16.63 11.47
N ILE A 95 1.06 -16.31 12.06
CA ILE A 95 0.17 -15.28 11.51
C ILE A 95 0.87 -13.93 11.50
N TYR A 96 1.55 -13.57 12.59
CA TYR A 96 2.32 -12.34 12.68
C TYR A 96 3.42 -12.29 11.62
N LEU A 97 4.20 -13.37 11.46
CA LEU A 97 5.23 -13.48 10.45
C LEU A 97 4.67 -13.28 9.04
N LEU A 98 3.58 -13.97 8.71
CA LEU A 98 2.95 -13.86 7.39
C LEU A 98 2.44 -12.44 7.14
N GLN A 99 1.84 -11.82 8.16
CA GLN A 99 1.35 -10.45 8.08
C GLN A 99 2.49 -9.44 7.88
N THR A 100 3.60 -9.60 8.61
CA THR A 100 4.81 -8.77 8.43
C THR A 100 5.41 -8.96 7.05
N LEU A 101 5.58 -10.20 6.59
CA LEU A 101 6.15 -10.50 5.27
C LEU A 101 5.31 -9.91 4.13
N LEU A 102 3.99 -9.98 4.23
CA LEU A 102 3.09 -9.34 3.28
C LEU A 102 3.20 -7.82 3.35
N GLY A 103 3.22 -7.23 4.56
CA GLY A 103 3.40 -5.79 4.74
C GLY A 103 4.70 -5.28 4.07
N ASP A 104 5.82 -5.93 4.38
CA ASP A 104 7.14 -5.62 3.83
C ASP A 104 7.19 -5.84 2.30
N GLY A 105 6.63 -6.94 1.82
CA GLY A 105 6.57 -7.25 0.39
C GLY A 105 5.84 -6.17 -0.41
N ILE A 106 4.78 -5.59 0.16
CA ILE A 106 4.05 -4.52 -0.52
C ILE A 106 4.83 -3.19 -0.49
N LEU A 107 5.58 -2.90 0.57
CA LEU A 107 6.49 -1.74 0.59
C LEU A 107 7.55 -1.85 -0.50
N ILE A 108 8.12 -3.04 -0.70
CA ILE A 108 9.07 -3.32 -1.77
C ILE A 108 8.40 -3.19 -3.15
N TYR A 109 7.19 -3.73 -3.33
CA TYR A 109 6.43 -3.58 -4.56
C TYR A 109 6.22 -2.10 -4.94
N ARG A 110 5.91 -1.25 -3.96
CA ARG A 110 5.77 0.20 -4.20
C ARG A 110 7.09 0.83 -4.62
N CYS A 111 8.19 0.44 -4.00
CA CYS A 111 9.52 0.89 -4.39
C CYS A 111 9.87 0.46 -5.83
N LEU A 112 9.50 -0.77 -6.24
CA LEU A 112 9.67 -1.27 -7.61
C LEU A 112 8.94 -0.39 -8.63
N VAL A 113 7.66 -0.11 -8.37
CA VAL A 113 6.83 0.71 -9.27
C VAL A 113 7.38 2.12 -9.42
N MET A 114 7.94 2.70 -8.35
CA MET A 114 8.46 4.06 -8.35
C MET A 114 9.84 4.19 -9.02
N TRP A 115 10.76 3.25 -8.77
CA TRP A 115 12.12 3.34 -9.26
C TRP A 115 12.27 2.95 -10.73
N ARG A 116 11.44 2.02 -11.25
CA ARG A 116 11.55 1.40 -12.60
C ARG A 116 12.90 0.73 -12.93
N ASP A 117 13.93 0.93 -12.11
CA ASP A 117 15.25 0.29 -12.20
C ASP A 117 15.41 -0.83 -11.18
N VAL A 118 15.51 -2.07 -11.66
CA VAL A 118 15.61 -3.29 -10.83
C VAL A 118 16.84 -3.33 -9.92
N ARG A 119 17.93 -2.63 -10.26
CA ARG A 119 19.21 -2.67 -9.53
C ARG A 119 19.10 -2.17 -8.09
N VAL A 120 18.25 -1.18 -7.85
CA VAL A 120 18.08 -0.57 -6.51
C VAL A 120 17.20 -1.42 -5.61
N ILE A 121 16.35 -2.30 -6.17
CA ILE A 121 15.46 -3.17 -5.40
C ILE A 121 16.14 -4.48 -4.97
N ILE A 122 17.28 -4.84 -5.56
CA ILE A 122 18.03 -6.04 -5.15
C ILE A 122 18.30 -6.02 -3.64
N LEU A 123 18.68 -4.86 -3.09
CA LEU A 123 19.01 -4.73 -1.67
C LEU A 123 17.78 -4.94 -0.77
N PRO A 124 16.64 -4.25 -0.94
CA PRO A 124 15.41 -4.57 -0.21
C PRO A 124 14.92 -6.02 -0.36
N CYS A 125 15.06 -6.63 -1.54
CA CYS A 125 14.67 -8.03 -1.75
C CYS A 125 15.55 -9.00 -0.95
N ILE A 126 16.87 -8.77 -0.91
CA ILE A 126 17.79 -9.60 -0.10
C ILE A 126 17.45 -9.47 1.38
N LEU A 127 17.18 -8.25 1.85
CA LEU A 127 16.76 -8.01 3.23
C LEU A 127 15.44 -8.72 3.54
N TRP A 128 14.45 -8.68 2.64
CA TRP A 128 13.18 -9.38 2.81
C TRP A 128 13.32 -10.90 2.87
N CYS A 129 14.15 -11.48 2.00
CA CYS A 129 14.49 -12.91 2.10
C CYS A 129 15.14 -13.24 3.45
N SER A 130 15.98 -12.35 3.96
CA SER A 130 16.63 -12.51 5.27
C SER A 130 15.61 -12.46 6.41
N VAL A 131 14.62 -11.56 6.34
CA VAL A 131 13.50 -11.49 7.29
C VAL A 131 12.66 -12.78 7.24
N ALA A 132 12.37 -13.30 6.04
CA ALA A 132 11.62 -14.55 5.89
C ALA A 132 12.36 -15.75 6.52
N VAL A 133 13.66 -15.91 6.23
CA VAL A 133 14.47 -17.00 6.77
C VAL A 133 14.57 -16.91 8.29
N THR A 134 14.91 -15.72 8.81
CA THR A 134 15.01 -15.52 10.26
C THR A 134 13.67 -15.71 10.96
N GLY A 135 12.57 -15.27 10.36
CA GLY A 135 11.22 -15.48 10.89
C GLY A 135 10.77 -16.94 10.90
N ILE A 136 11.06 -17.71 9.86
CA ILE A 136 10.77 -19.16 9.87
C ILE A 136 11.59 -19.85 10.96
N HIS A 137 12.86 -19.46 11.12
CA HIS A 137 13.73 -20.01 12.14
C HIS A 137 13.26 -19.65 13.57
N THR A 138 12.69 -18.46 13.78
CA THR A 138 12.16 -18.06 15.10
C THR A 138 10.96 -18.92 15.46
N VAL A 139 10.01 -19.11 14.54
CA VAL A 139 8.84 -19.98 14.73
C VAL A 139 9.28 -21.41 15.03
N TRP A 140 10.25 -21.94 14.28
CA TRP A 140 10.77 -23.29 14.50
C TRP A 140 11.45 -23.43 15.86
N SER A 141 12.25 -22.43 16.26
CA SER A 141 12.96 -22.44 17.56
C SER A 141 11.98 -22.39 18.74
N VAL A 142 10.86 -21.67 18.58
CA VAL A 142 9.81 -21.56 19.60
C VAL A 142 8.92 -22.81 19.66
N ALA A 143 8.83 -23.58 18.56
CA ALA A 143 8.04 -24.80 18.49
C ALA A 143 8.72 -26.05 19.09
N GLN A 144 10.02 -26.00 19.42
CA GLN A 144 10.72 -27.17 19.97
C GLN A 144 10.39 -27.41 21.45
N PRO A 145 10.16 -28.67 21.87
CA PRO A 145 9.95 -29.01 23.27
C PRO A 145 11.20 -28.72 24.11
N LEU A 146 11.00 -28.28 25.36
CA LEU A 146 12.03 -27.86 26.32
C LEU A 146 12.90 -29.04 26.83
N THR A 147 13.47 -29.86 25.96
CA THR A 147 14.35 -30.96 26.37
C THR A 147 15.75 -30.48 26.80
N ASN A 148 16.16 -29.26 26.41
CA ASN A 148 17.39 -28.59 26.85
C ASN A 148 17.13 -27.08 27.07
N SER A 149 16.51 -26.75 28.20
CA SER A 149 15.79 -25.49 28.45
C SER A 149 16.61 -24.20 28.45
N ILE A 150 17.93 -24.23 28.73
CA ILE A 150 18.73 -23.00 28.90
C ILE A 150 19.36 -22.54 27.58
N THR A 151 19.94 -23.45 26.79
CA THR A 151 20.64 -23.10 25.54
C THR A 151 19.68 -22.80 24.39
N VAL A 152 18.56 -23.52 24.32
CA VAL A 152 17.51 -23.31 23.30
C VAL A 152 16.85 -21.94 23.49
N PHE A 153 16.58 -21.54 24.74
CA PHE A 153 15.97 -20.24 25.04
C PHE A 153 16.88 -19.06 24.67
N VAL A 154 18.18 -19.16 24.96
CA VAL A 154 19.16 -18.13 24.58
C VAL A 154 19.32 -18.05 23.06
N ASN A 155 19.35 -19.19 22.36
CA ASN A 155 19.45 -19.20 20.90
C ASN A 155 18.20 -18.60 20.26
N ALA A 156 17.00 -19.05 20.66
CA ALA A 156 15.73 -18.52 20.17
C ALA A 156 15.62 -17.00 20.37
N ALA A 157 16.11 -16.50 21.52
CA ALA A 157 16.09 -15.08 21.83
C ALA A 157 16.94 -14.22 20.86
N HIS A 158 18.08 -14.72 20.40
CA HIS A 158 18.93 -14.03 19.42
C HIS A 158 18.29 -14.00 18.03
N TRP A 159 17.64 -15.09 17.61
CA TRP A 159 16.92 -15.14 16.34
C TRP A 159 15.73 -14.17 16.32
N ILE A 160 14.99 -14.07 17.42
CA ILE A 160 13.86 -13.13 17.56
C ILE A 160 14.35 -11.68 17.46
N LEU A 161 15.43 -11.33 18.15
CA LEU A 161 16.01 -10.00 18.06
C LEU A 161 16.51 -9.69 16.65
N SER A 162 17.14 -10.67 15.99
CA SER A 162 17.62 -10.54 14.62
C SER A 162 16.49 -10.28 13.63
N PHE A 163 15.35 -10.99 13.79
CA PHE A 163 14.15 -10.76 12.98
C PHE A 163 13.62 -9.32 13.11
N TYR A 164 13.50 -8.80 14.34
CA TYR A 164 13.02 -7.43 14.55
C TYR A 164 14.00 -6.38 14.01
N VAL A 165 15.30 -6.57 14.19
CA VAL A 165 16.33 -5.67 13.65
C VAL A 165 16.33 -5.68 12.13
N LEU A 166 16.26 -6.86 11.49
CA LEU A 166 16.20 -6.96 10.03
C LEU A 166 14.94 -6.30 9.46
N THR A 167 13.80 -6.50 10.11
CA THR A 167 12.53 -5.87 9.73
C THR A 167 12.61 -4.34 9.83
N LEU A 168 13.24 -3.84 10.90
CA LEU A 168 13.49 -2.41 11.09
C LEU A 168 14.40 -1.84 10.01
N VAL A 169 15.53 -2.51 9.72
CA VAL A 169 16.47 -2.08 8.69
C VAL A 169 15.81 -2.10 7.32
N LEU A 170 15.04 -3.15 7.00
CA LEU A 170 14.29 -3.24 5.77
C LEU A 170 13.34 -2.05 5.61
N ASN A 171 12.53 -1.77 6.64
CA ASN A 171 11.58 -0.66 6.61
C ASN A 171 12.26 0.71 6.52
N ALA A 172 13.35 0.92 7.24
CA ALA A 172 14.13 2.16 7.16
C ALA A 172 14.73 2.36 5.77
N VAL A 173 15.30 1.30 5.18
CA VAL A 173 15.90 1.34 3.84
C VAL A 173 14.85 1.56 2.77
N THR A 174 13.72 0.84 2.79
CA THR A 174 12.64 1.04 1.80
C THR A 174 12.03 2.43 1.90
N THR A 175 11.85 2.94 3.13
CA THR A 175 11.31 4.29 3.37
C THR A 175 12.29 5.37 2.91
N GLY A 176 13.59 5.20 3.19
CA GLY A 176 14.65 6.12 2.76
C GLY A 176 14.82 6.15 1.23
N LEU A 177 14.81 4.98 0.58
CA LEU A 177 14.88 4.85 -0.88
C LEU A 177 13.69 5.52 -1.57
N LEU A 178 12.50 5.39 -0.99
CA LEU A 178 11.28 6.02 -1.48
C LEU A 178 11.35 7.54 -1.34
N ALA A 179 11.77 8.03 -0.17
CA ALA A 179 11.93 9.46 0.10
C ALA A 179 12.96 10.11 -0.85
N PHE A 180 14.12 9.47 -1.03
CA PHE A 180 15.18 9.95 -1.91
C PHE A 180 14.70 10.04 -3.36
N LYS A 181 13.98 9.02 -3.85
CA LYS A 181 13.44 9.03 -5.22
C LYS A 181 12.42 10.15 -5.43
N ILE A 182 11.55 10.37 -4.45
CA ILE A 182 10.57 11.45 -4.53
C ILE A 182 11.27 12.82 -4.54
N TRP A 183 12.31 12.98 -3.72
CA TRP A 183 13.12 14.19 -3.74
C TRP A 183 13.82 14.41 -5.09
N GLN A 184 14.40 13.37 -5.69
CA GLN A 184 14.97 13.45 -7.04
C GLN A 184 13.92 13.85 -8.08
N LEU A 185 12.76 13.19 -8.09
CA LEU A 185 11.68 13.50 -9.02
C LEU A 185 11.22 14.96 -8.84
N ASN A 186 10.98 15.40 -7.61
CA ASN A 186 10.57 16.77 -7.33
C ASN A 186 11.62 17.80 -7.79
N SER A 187 12.90 17.54 -7.56
CA SER A 187 14.00 18.41 -8.00
C SER A 187 14.13 18.48 -9.53
N MET A 188 13.85 17.37 -10.24
CA MET A 188 13.88 17.33 -11.70
C MET A 188 12.72 18.12 -12.34
N VAL A 189 11.51 18.07 -11.75
CA VAL A 189 10.33 18.76 -12.31
C VAL A 189 10.18 20.20 -11.80
N ALA A 190 10.93 20.60 -10.77
CA ALA A 190 10.91 21.94 -10.19
C ALA A 190 11.05 23.10 -11.21
N PRO A 191 11.92 23.01 -12.24
CA PRO A 191 12.10 24.12 -13.19
C PRO A 191 10.95 24.29 -14.20
N TYR A 192 10.10 23.26 -14.36
CA TYR A 192 9.05 23.21 -15.39
C TYR A 192 7.64 23.37 -14.79
N ARG A 193 7.53 23.70 -13.50
CA ARG A 193 6.29 23.61 -12.73
C ARG A 193 5.52 24.93 -12.70
N ASN A 194 4.87 25.27 -13.82
CA ASN A 194 3.82 26.30 -13.84
C ASN A 194 2.47 25.67 -13.44
N GLY A 195 2.23 25.51 -12.14
CA GLY A 195 0.89 25.19 -11.60
C GLY A 195 0.53 23.71 -11.37
N ALA A 196 1.36 22.73 -11.73
CA ALA A 196 1.07 21.32 -11.45
C ALA A 196 1.23 20.97 -9.95
N GLN A 197 0.39 20.04 -9.46
CA GLN A 197 0.33 19.60 -8.05
C GLN A 197 1.66 18.99 -7.57
N SER A 198 1.98 19.20 -6.30
CA SER A 198 3.23 18.73 -5.69
C SER A 198 3.12 17.25 -5.34
N LEU A 199 4.14 16.45 -5.62
CA LEU A 199 4.25 15.07 -5.10
C LEU A 199 4.63 15.04 -3.61
N ILE A 200 5.00 16.20 -3.04
CA ILE A 200 5.45 16.37 -1.66
C ILE A 200 4.42 15.87 -0.62
N PRO A 201 3.11 16.18 -0.71
CA PRO A 201 2.13 15.73 0.28
C PRO A 201 2.03 14.21 0.37
N ILE A 202 2.15 13.52 -0.77
CA ILE A 202 2.14 12.05 -0.82
C ILE A 202 3.40 11.50 -0.15
N ALA A 203 4.56 12.11 -0.44
CA ALA A 203 5.84 11.75 0.15
C ALA A 203 5.83 11.85 1.68
N ILE A 204 5.29 12.94 2.21
CA ILE A 204 5.21 13.19 3.65
C ILE A 204 4.39 12.11 4.34
N ILE A 205 3.23 11.74 3.77
CA ILE A 205 2.37 10.73 4.40
C ILE A 205 3.01 9.33 4.32
N LEU A 206 3.68 9.01 3.22
CA LEU A 206 4.46 7.77 3.08
C LEU A 206 5.55 7.70 4.15
N LEU A 207 6.26 8.81 4.39
CA LEU A 207 7.26 8.94 5.44
C LEU A 207 6.63 8.81 6.83
N GLU A 208 5.51 9.48 7.11
CA GLU A 208 4.79 9.37 8.38
C GLU A 208 4.38 7.91 8.68
N CYS A 209 3.86 7.19 7.69
CA CYS A 209 3.50 5.78 7.84
C CYS A 209 4.72 4.89 8.10
N GLY A 210 5.82 5.11 7.36
CA GLY A 210 7.07 4.37 7.56
C GLY A 210 7.72 4.65 8.92
N MET A 211 7.63 5.90 9.39
CA MET A 211 8.10 6.31 10.72
C MET A 211 7.27 5.66 11.82
N LEU A 212 5.94 5.66 11.72
CA LEU A 212 5.07 5.00 12.70
C LEU A 212 5.39 3.52 12.86
N TYR A 213 5.61 2.82 11.74
CA TYR A 213 6.01 1.41 11.77
C TYR A 213 7.39 1.22 12.42
N THR A 214 8.38 2.01 12.00
CA THR A 214 9.76 1.94 12.53
C THR A 214 9.79 2.23 14.04
N CYS A 215 9.06 3.25 14.50
CA CYS A 215 8.91 3.56 15.91
C CYS A 215 8.28 2.40 16.70
N SER A 216 7.27 1.74 16.13
CA SER A 216 6.60 0.61 16.79
C SER A 216 7.56 -0.58 16.97
N VAL A 217 8.32 -0.92 15.92
CA VAL A 217 9.34 -1.99 15.99
C VAL A 217 10.49 -1.62 16.94
N LEU A 218 10.93 -0.36 16.96
CA LEU A 218 11.91 0.12 17.94
C LEU A 218 11.43 -0.08 19.39
N ILE A 219 10.17 0.26 19.67
CA ILE A 219 9.61 0.06 21.01
C ILE A 219 9.55 -1.43 21.35
N ILE A 220 9.24 -2.31 20.40
CA ILE A 220 9.30 -3.76 20.61
C ILE A 220 10.72 -4.19 21.00
N ILE A 221 11.75 -3.73 20.27
CA ILE A 221 13.16 -4.08 20.55
C ILE A 221 13.55 -3.61 21.95
N ILE A 222 13.19 -2.37 22.33
CA ILE A 222 13.49 -1.81 23.66
C ILE A 222 12.76 -2.62 24.75
N THR A 223 11.48 -2.91 24.56
CA THR A 223 10.66 -3.63 25.53
C THR A 223 11.14 -5.07 25.70
N TYR A 224 11.62 -5.68 24.61
CA TYR A 224 12.27 -6.99 24.61
C TYR A 224 13.59 -6.98 25.38
N ALA A 225 14.44 -5.96 25.16
CA ALA A 225 15.70 -5.79 25.89
C ALA A 225 15.47 -5.61 27.41
N LEU A 226 14.40 -4.92 27.78
CA LEU A 226 13.98 -4.71 29.17
C LEU A 226 13.25 -5.92 29.78
N ARG A 227 13.02 -7.00 29.03
CA ARG A 227 12.26 -8.20 29.45
C ARG A 227 10.92 -7.87 30.11
N SER A 228 10.24 -6.83 29.60
CA SER A 228 8.98 -6.36 30.17
C SER A 228 7.77 -7.04 29.53
N ASN A 229 6.74 -7.31 30.34
CA ASN A 229 5.45 -7.84 29.90
C ASN A 229 4.73 -6.91 28.90
N SER A 230 5.13 -5.63 28.82
CA SER A 230 4.61 -4.68 27.83
C SER A 230 4.88 -5.11 26.37
N LEU A 231 5.76 -6.10 26.15
CA LEU A 231 6.05 -6.65 24.83
C LEU A 231 4.81 -7.24 24.16
N TYR A 232 3.99 -7.99 24.90
CA TYR A 232 2.77 -8.59 24.36
C TYR A 232 1.78 -7.52 23.88
N VAL A 233 1.66 -6.43 24.65
CA VAL A 233 0.84 -5.27 24.29
C VAL A 233 1.33 -4.66 22.98
N MET A 234 2.63 -4.40 22.88
CA MET A 234 3.18 -3.72 21.71
C MET A 234 3.18 -4.59 20.45
N LEU A 235 3.28 -5.92 20.58
CA LEU A 235 3.11 -6.86 19.47
C LEU A 235 1.69 -6.83 18.90
N ASN A 236 0.67 -6.78 19.76
CA ASN A 236 -0.72 -6.68 19.34
C ASN A 236 -1.01 -5.35 18.64
N ILE A 237 -0.51 -4.24 19.21
CA ILE A 237 -0.62 -2.91 18.58
C ILE A 237 0.07 -2.90 17.21
N THR A 238 1.30 -3.39 17.12
CA THR A 238 2.07 -3.43 15.86
C THR A 238 1.38 -4.28 14.81
N GLY A 239 0.74 -5.39 15.24
CA GLY A 239 -0.10 -6.22 14.38
C GLY A 239 -1.21 -5.43 13.69
N GLN A 240 -1.84 -4.45 14.34
CA GLN A 240 -2.88 -3.63 13.71
C GLN A 240 -2.32 -2.40 12.95
N ILE A 241 -1.14 -1.90 13.32
CA ILE A 241 -0.49 -0.78 12.61
C ILE A 241 -0.11 -1.16 11.17
N ILE A 242 0.31 -2.41 10.92
CA ILE A 242 0.68 -2.89 9.57
C ILE A 242 -0.47 -2.69 8.54
N PRO A 243 -1.69 -3.23 8.75
CA PRO A 243 -2.78 -3.03 7.80
C PRO A 243 -3.25 -1.56 7.75
N ILE A 244 -3.26 -0.84 8.87
CA ILE A 244 -3.67 0.57 8.91
C ILE A 244 -2.75 1.43 8.03
N THR A 245 -1.43 1.32 8.21
CA THR A 245 -0.45 2.04 7.38
C THR A 245 -0.57 1.63 5.92
N PHE A 246 -0.85 0.35 5.64
CA PHE A 246 -1.07 -0.12 4.29
C PHE A 246 -2.29 0.55 3.61
N TYR A 247 -3.42 0.64 4.31
CA TYR A 247 -4.65 1.29 3.82
C TYR A 247 -4.47 2.80 3.62
N LEU A 248 -3.83 3.49 4.56
CA LEU A 248 -3.53 4.92 4.45
C LEU A 248 -2.77 5.24 3.15
N ILE A 249 -1.78 4.41 2.83
CA ILE A 249 -0.97 4.61 1.64
C ILE A 249 -1.80 4.39 0.37
N ILE A 250 -2.69 3.39 0.35
CA ILE A 250 -3.59 3.15 -0.79
C ILE A 250 -4.54 4.32 -0.99
N ILE A 251 -5.23 4.76 0.07
CA ILE A 251 -6.21 5.84 -0.01
C ILE A 251 -5.56 7.10 -0.57
N ARG A 252 -4.35 7.43 -0.12
CA ARG A 252 -3.61 8.60 -0.59
C ARG A 252 -3.10 8.46 -2.02
N ALA A 253 -2.54 7.31 -2.38
CA ALA A 253 -2.18 7.02 -3.76
C ALA A 253 -3.41 7.10 -4.69
N GLY A 254 -4.57 6.71 -4.18
CA GLY A 254 -5.83 6.84 -4.88
C GLY A 254 -6.26 8.30 -5.07
N HIS A 255 -6.32 9.08 -3.99
CA HIS A 255 -6.71 10.50 -4.06
C HIS A 255 -5.80 11.32 -4.98
N ALA A 256 -4.50 11.03 -4.99
CA ALA A 256 -3.53 11.69 -5.86
C ALA A 256 -3.80 11.45 -7.36
N ARG A 257 -4.31 10.28 -7.73
CA ARG A 257 -4.69 9.98 -9.12
C ARG A 257 -5.90 10.79 -9.54
N ILE A 258 -6.93 10.81 -8.69
CA ILE A 258 -8.17 11.56 -8.93
C ILE A 258 -7.87 13.06 -9.07
N SER A 259 -7.03 13.61 -8.19
CA SER A 259 -6.67 15.03 -8.25
C SER A 259 -5.89 15.38 -9.52
N SER A 260 -5.07 14.45 -10.03
CA SER A 260 -4.36 14.62 -11.30
C SER A 260 -5.31 14.63 -12.50
N GLU A 261 -6.29 13.71 -12.55
CA GLU A 261 -7.28 13.64 -13.65
C GLU A 261 -8.21 14.85 -13.68
N VAL A 262 -8.69 15.29 -12.51
CA VAL A 262 -9.51 16.51 -12.42
C VAL A 262 -8.74 17.72 -12.95
N SER A 263 -7.45 17.84 -12.63
CA SER A 263 -6.59 18.90 -13.16
C SER A 263 -6.48 18.84 -14.70
N TRP A 264 -6.36 17.65 -15.29
CA TRP A 264 -6.33 17.50 -16.75
C TRP A 264 -7.68 17.87 -17.40
N SER A 265 -8.80 17.48 -16.79
CA SER A 265 -10.14 17.81 -17.30
C SER A 265 -10.43 19.32 -17.27
N LEU A 266 -9.94 20.04 -16.26
CA LEU A 266 -10.04 21.52 -16.18
C LEU A 266 -9.03 22.25 -17.08
N SER A 267 -7.99 21.57 -17.57
CA SER A 267 -6.93 22.17 -18.41
C SER A 267 -7.17 21.99 -19.91
N VAL A 268 -8.29 21.38 -20.32
CA VAL A 268 -8.69 21.41 -21.74
C VAL A 268 -8.91 22.88 -22.10
N PRO A 269 -8.17 23.46 -23.06
CA PRO A 269 -8.36 24.84 -23.44
C PRO A 269 -9.78 24.93 -24.02
N VAL A 270 -10.68 25.58 -23.29
CA VAL A 270 -11.86 26.19 -23.91
C VAL A 270 -11.28 27.08 -24.98
N THR A 271 -11.45 26.68 -26.24
CA THR A 271 -11.12 27.48 -27.41
C THR A 271 -12.03 28.69 -27.34
N THR A 272 -11.57 29.70 -26.60
CA THR A 272 -12.19 31.01 -26.58
C THR A 272 -11.98 31.53 -27.98
N PHE A 273 -13.04 31.51 -28.78
CA PHE A 273 -13.09 32.08 -30.10
C PHE A 273 -12.82 33.58 -29.96
N GLN A 274 -11.55 33.98 -30.02
CA GLN A 274 -11.19 35.39 -30.11
C GLN A 274 -11.61 35.88 -31.49
N ALA A 275 -12.80 36.47 -31.57
CA ALA A 275 -13.19 37.31 -32.69
C ALA A 275 -12.28 38.54 -32.69
N THR A 276 -11.27 38.53 -33.55
CA THR A 276 -10.37 39.66 -33.77
C THR A 276 -11.18 40.86 -34.28
N PRO A 277 -11.14 42.05 -33.65
CA PRO A 277 -11.78 43.24 -34.20
C PRO A 277 -11.03 43.67 -35.46
N GLY A 278 -11.76 43.76 -36.58
CA GLY A 278 -11.22 44.08 -37.90
C GLY A 278 -10.51 45.43 -37.95
N ARG A 279 -9.25 45.40 -38.43
CA ARG A 279 -8.49 46.59 -38.81
C ARG A 279 -8.70 46.81 -40.31
N SER A 280 -9.36 47.92 -40.62
CA SER A 280 -9.59 48.43 -41.98
C SER A 280 -8.28 48.60 -42.75
N ARG A 281 -8.14 47.92 -43.90
CA ARG A 281 -7.22 48.32 -44.94
C ARG A 281 -7.82 48.03 -46.32
N GLN A 282 -8.07 49.14 -46.98
CA GLN A 282 -8.45 49.40 -48.36
C GLN A 282 -7.29 48.98 -49.30
N ASP A 283 -7.57 48.06 -50.24
CA ASP A 283 -7.31 48.18 -51.69
C ASP A 283 -7.26 46.80 -52.40
N ASP A 284 -8.16 46.69 -53.37
CA ASP A 284 -8.08 46.05 -54.70
C ASP A 284 -7.82 44.55 -54.94
N THR A 285 -8.74 44.04 -55.77
CA THR A 285 -8.60 43.03 -56.85
C THR A 285 -8.60 41.53 -56.52
N THR A 286 -9.82 40.96 -56.62
CA THR A 286 -10.17 39.72 -57.35
C THR A 286 -9.19 38.55 -57.35
N LEU A 287 -9.38 37.55 -56.49
CA LEU A 287 -9.07 36.15 -56.81
C LEU A 287 -9.67 35.19 -55.76
N GLY A 288 -10.37 34.15 -56.22
CA GLY A 288 -10.65 32.95 -55.41
C GLY A 288 -12.12 32.59 -55.15
N ARG A 289 -12.99 32.58 -56.18
CA ARG A 289 -14.33 31.95 -56.12
C ARG A 289 -14.30 30.45 -56.50
N ASP A 290 -13.12 29.87 -56.70
CA ASP A 290 -12.98 28.55 -57.34
C ASP A 290 -12.76 27.38 -56.38
N SER A 291 -12.73 27.59 -55.06
CA SER A 291 -12.50 26.48 -54.10
C SER A 291 -13.78 25.80 -53.58
N PHE A 292 -14.95 26.41 -53.77
CA PHE A 292 -16.22 25.85 -53.24
C PHE A 292 -17.04 25.06 -54.28
N SER A 293 -16.84 25.28 -55.58
CA SER A 293 -17.53 24.51 -56.64
C SER A 293 -16.90 23.12 -56.85
N SER A 294 -15.62 22.95 -56.56
CA SER A 294 -14.87 21.69 -56.76
C SER A 294 -15.24 20.59 -55.76
N VAL A 295 -15.68 20.97 -54.54
CA VAL A 295 -16.08 19.99 -53.51
C VAL A 295 -17.51 19.50 -53.75
N ALA A 296 -18.43 20.39 -54.14
CA ALA A 296 -19.81 20.01 -54.45
C ALA A 296 -19.89 19.05 -55.65
N HIS A 297 -19.14 19.33 -56.72
CA HIS A 297 -19.15 18.49 -57.91
C HIS A 297 -18.51 17.10 -57.71
N ARG A 298 -17.68 16.95 -56.66
CA ARG A 298 -17.07 15.66 -56.28
C ARG A 298 -17.99 14.80 -55.43
N LEU A 299 -18.87 15.40 -54.62
CA LEU A 299 -19.86 14.66 -53.84
C LEU A 299 -20.96 14.08 -54.74
N ASP A 300 -21.45 14.87 -55.70
CA ASP A 300 -22.48 14.41 -56.65
C ASP A 300 -21.96 13.29 -57.56
N ALA A 301 -20.66 13.29 -57.90
CA ALA A 301 -20.03 12.23 -58.69
C ALA A 301 -19.85 10.91 -57.92
N ILE A 302 -19.67 10.98 -56.59
CA ILE A 302 -19.57 9.79 -55.74
C ILE A 302 -20.97 9.18 -55.54
N GLU A 303 -21.99 10.01 -55.32
CA GLU A 303 -23.37 9.53 -55.13
C GLU A 303 -23.95 8.90 -56.41
N ALA A 304 -23.60 9.42 -57.59
CA ALA A 304 -23.97 8.82 -58.86
C ALA A 304 -23.28 7.46 -59.13
N GLN A 305 -22.08 7.24 -58.57
CA GLN A 305 -21.32 6.01 -58.77
C GLN A 305 -21.81 4.87 -57.84
N ASP A 306 -22.28 5.18 -56.63
CA ASP A 306 -22.90 4.20 -55.73
C ASP A 306 -24.26 3.71 -56.26
N VAL A 307 -25.07 4.61 -56.84
CA VAL A 307 -26.36 4.24 -57.45
C VAL A 307 -26.18 3.38 -58.71
N ALA A 308 -25.07 3.53 -59.44
CA ALA A 308 -24.75 2.69 -60.59
C ALA A 308 -24.24 1.30 -60.17
N LEU A 309 -23.48 1.19 -59.09
CA LEU A 309 -22.98 -0.09 -58.57
C LEU A 309 -24.09 -0.94 -57.95
N GLN A 310 -25.13 -0.34 -57.36
CA GLN A 310 -26.28 -1.06 -56.82
C GLN A 310 -27.24 -1.62 -57.89
N LYS A 311 -27.08 -1.23 -59.17
CA LYS A 311 -27.88 -1.72 -60.31
C LYS A 311 -27.23 -2.87 -61.09
N ILE A 312 -26.00 -3.27 -60.77
CA ILE A 312 -25.22 -4.26 -61.54
C ILE A 312 -25.30 -5.68 -60.94
N ASP A 313 -26.00 -5.90 -59.83
CA ASP A 313 -26.21 -7.26 -59.32
C ASP A 313 -27.70 -7.65 -59.16
N PRO A 314 -28.41 -7.96 -60.27
CA PRO A 314 -29.72 -8.58 -60.20
C PRO A 314 -29.72 -10.07 -60.62
N GLU A 315 -28.60 -10.79 -60.63
CA GLU A 315 -28.59 -12.27 -60.70
C GLU A 315 -27.31 -12.91 -60.12
N ARG A 316 -27.30 -13.12 -58.80
CA ARG A 316 -26.83 -14.37 -58.20
C ARG A 316 -27.37 -14.61 -56.79
#